data_AF-A0A356P540-F1
#
_entry.id   AF-A0A356P540-F1
#
_cell.length_a   1.000
_cell.length_b   1.000
_cell.length_c   1.000
_cell.angle_alpha   90.00
_cell.angle_beta   90.00
_cell.angle_gamma   90.00
#
_symmetry.space_group_name_H-M   'P 1'
#
loop_
_entity.id
_entity.type
_entity.pdbx_description
1 polymer ?
#
loop_
_entity_poly.entity_id
_entity_poly.type
_entity_poly.pdbx_seq_one_letter_code
_entity_poly.pdbx_strand_id
1 'polypeptide(L)'
;MQKTIRIRVPIIPGFNDSIEDFGQIIRFASGLRNLEKVQILPYHKFGISKYDRIGLGYSLTELEAPQNSTIEKLLALAESQNVICTL
;
A
#
# COMPACT_ATOMS: atom_id res chain seq x y z
N MET A 1 2.10 2.03 -29.12
CA MET A 1 2.35 2.95 -27.99
C MET A 1 2.29 2.16 -26.70
N GLN A 2 3.32 2.22 -25.86
CA GLN A 2 3.30 1.57 -24.55
C GLN A 2 2.52 2.46 -23.57
N LYS A 3 1.51 1.91 -22.88
CA LYS A 3 0.66 2.67 -21.95
C LYS A 3 1.35 2.83 -20.61
N THR A 4 1.14 3.96 -19.95
CA THR A 4 1.69 4.24 -18.62
C THR A 4 0.99 3.44 -17.52
N ILE A 5 1.75 2.94 -16.53
CA ILE A 5 1.22 2.16 -15.39
C ILE A 5 1.39 2.93 -14.08
N ARG A 6 0.33 3.01 -13.29
CA ARG A 6 0.35 3.44 -11.89
C ARG A 6 -0.02 2.26 -11.00
N ILE A 7 0.85 1.91 -10.06
CA ILE A 7 0.59 0.84 -9.10
C ILE A 7 0.06 1.46 -7.81
N ARG A 8 -0.99 0.88 -7.24
CA ARG A 8 -1.55 1.30 -5.96
C ARG A 8 -1.44 0.14 -4.98
N VAL A 9 -0.86 0.39 -3.82
CA VAL A 9 -0.55 -0.64 -2.82
C VAL A 9 -1.24 -0.25 -1.51
N PRO A 10 -2.33 -0.93 -1.14
CA PRO A 10 -2.87 -0.84 0.22
C PRO A 10 -1.83 -1.29 1.24
N ILE A 11 -1.54 -0.45 2.22
CA ILE A 11 -0.63 -0.80 3.33
C ILE A 11 -1.46 -1.14 4.55
N ILE A 12 -1.38 -2.40 4.95
CA ILE A 12 -2.15 -3.04 6.00
C ILE A 12 -1.18 -3.41 7.13
N PRO A 13 -1.37 -2.86 8.34
CA PRO A 13 -0.47 -3.16 9.46
C PRO A 13 -0.39 -4.65 9.79
N GLY A 14 0.83 -5.15 9.97
CA GLY A 14 1.11 -6.55 10.26
C GLY A 14 0.96 -7.50 9.06
N PHE A 15 0.73 -6.99 7.85
CA PHE A 15 0.60 -7.81 6.64
C PHE A 15 1.64 -7.43 5.57
N ASN A 16 1.71 -6.16 5.18
CA ASN A 16 2.63 -5.71 4.14
C ASN A 16 3.26 -4.33 4.43
N ASP A 17 3.27 -3.94 5.70
CA ASP A 17 3.84 -2.68 6.19
C ASP A 17 5.30 -2.83 6.66
N SER A 18 5.88 -4.03 6.53
CA SER A 18 7.29 -4.28 6.82
C SER A 18 8.20 -3.79 5.68
N ILE A 19 9.45 -3.46 6.00
CA ILE A 19 10.47 -3.09 5.00
C ILE A 19 10.73 -4.23 4.02
N GLU A 20 10.67 -5.48 4.49
CA GLU A 20 10.93 -6.64 3.66
C GLU A 20 9.81 -6.84 2.64
N ASP A 21 8.56 -6.87 3.09
CA ASP A 21 7.38 -7.09 2.23
C ASP A 21 7.21 -5.96 1.23
N PHE A 22 7.24 -4.71 1.72
CA PHE A 22 7.13 -3.55 0.85
C PHE A 22 8.32 -3.46 -0.11
N GLY A 23 9.52 -3.81 0.35
CA GLY A 23 10.71 -3.87 -0.48
C GLY A 23 10.58 -4.86 -1.65
N GLN A 24 9.93 -6.01 -1.44
CA GLN A 24 9.62 -6.96 -2.51
C GLN A 24 8.65 -6.35 -3.54
N ILE A 25 7.62 -5.63 -3.09
CA ILE A 25 6.66 -4.95 -3.97
C ILE A 25 7.37 -3.89 -4.82
N ILE A 26 8.23 -3.06 -4.22
CA ILE A 26 8.99 -2.04 -4.95
C ILE A 26 9.97 -2.67 -5.94
N ARG A 27 10.68 -3.74 -5.57
CA ARG A 27 11.56 -4.46 -6.49
C ARG A 27 10.83 -5.03 -7.69
N PHE A 28 9.62 -5.54 -7.49
CA PHE A 28 8.79 -5.99 -8.60
C PHE A 28 8.38 -4.81 -9.49
N ALA A 29 7.91 -3.71 -8.87
CA ALA A 29 7.48 -2.51 -9.59
C ALA A 29 8.60 -1.90 -10.44
N SER A 30 9.83 -1.82 -9.91
CA SER A 30 10.99 -1.26 -10.62
C SER A 30 11.39 -2.05 -11.87
N GLY A 31 10.99 -3.33 -11.97
CA GLY A 31 11.20 -4.14 -13.17
C GLY A 31 10.28 -3.79 -14.35
N LEU A 32 9.26 -2.94 -14.16
CA LEU A 32 8.30 -2.58 -15.19
C LEU A 32 8.81 -1.42 -16.06
N ARG A 33 8.85 -1.62 -17.38
CA ARG A 33 9.38 -0.65 -18.36
C ARG A 33 8.59 0.67 -18.46
N ASN A 34 7.35 0.68 -18.00
CA ASN A 34 6.38 1.75 -18.19
C ASN A 34 5.72 2.18 -16.86
N LEU A 35 6.40 1.94 -15.74
CA LEU A 35 5.97 2.44 -14.43
C LEU A 35 6.10 3.96 -14.38
N GLU A 36 5.00 4.64 -14.02
CA GLU A 36 5.01 6.07 -13.69
C GLU A 36 5.31 6.29 -12.22
N LYS A 37 4.57 5.60 -11.34
CA LYS A 37 4.72 5.69 -9.90
C LYS A 37 4.02 4.56 -9.16
N VAL A 38 4.45 4.37 -7.92
CA VAL A 38 3.74 3.60 -6.89
C VAL A 38 2.99 4.57 -5.98
N GLN A 39 1.78 4.24 -5.58
CA GLN A 39 0.99 4.98 -4.59
C GLN A 39 0.69 4.08 -3.40
N ILE A 40 1.10 4.51 -2.22
CA ILE A 40 0.77 3.89 -0.95
C ILE A 40 -0.65 4.32 -0.57
N LEU A 41 -1.50 3.35 -0.25
CA LEU A 41 -2.86 3.60 0.27
C LEU A 41 -2.92 3.11 1.71
N PRO A 42 -2.79 3.97 2.72
CA PRO A 42 -2.95 3.57 4.11
C PRO A 42 -4.30 2.89 4.32
N TYR A 43 -4.28 1.74 5.01
CA TYR A 43 -5.51 1.07 5.39
C TYR A 43 -6.43 2.03 6.17
N HIS A 44 -7.72 1.96 5.85
CA HIS A 44 -8.76 2.72 6.51
C HIS A 44 -9.98 1.81 6.77
N LYS A 45 -10.69 2.05 7.87
CA LYS A 45 -11.93 1.34 8.25
C LYS A 45 -13.17 1.76 7.45
N PHE A 46 -13.01 2.46 6.33
CA PHE A 46 -14.15 2.85 5.51
C PHE A 46 -14.83 1.62 4.89
N GLY A 47 -16.16 1.60 4.95
CA GLY A 47 -16.97 0.52 4.38
C GLY A 47 -17.38 -0.59 5.36
N ILE A 48 -16.95 -0.54 6.63
CA ILE A 48 -17.43 -1.48 7.67
C ILE A 48 -18.96 -1.48 7.75
N SER A 49 -19.61 -0.32 7.66
CA SER A 49 -21.08 -0.22 7.64
C SER A 49 -21.76 -0.95 6.48
N LYS A 50 -21.04 -1.26 5.40
CA LYS A 50 -21.58 -2.07 4.30
C LYS A 50 -21.69 -3.54 4.68
N TYR A 51 -20.77 -4.05 5.50
CA TYR A 51 -20.81 -5.43 6.01
C TYR A 51 -22.03 -5.61 6.91
N ASP A 52 -22.24 -4.66 7.82
CA ASP A 52 -23.40 -4.64 8.72
C ASP A 52 -24.73 -4.66 7.93
N ARG A 53 -24.84 -3.84 6.88
CA ARG A 53 -26.04 -3.78 6.02
C ARG A 53 -26.41 -5.09 5.32
N ILE A 54 -25.45 -5.98 5.09
CA ILE A 54 -25.70 -7.29 4.45
C ILE A 54 -25.62 -8.43 5.46
N GLY A 55 -25.64 -8.13 6.76
CA GLY A 55 -25.62 -9.12 7.83
C GLY A 55 -24.30 -9.88 7.95
N LEU A 56 -23.20 -9.31 7.45
CA LEU A 56 -21.87 -9.91 7.56
C LEU A 56 -21.07 -9.27 8.71
N GLY A 57 -20.39 -10.11 9.48
CA GLY A 57 -19.42 -9.65 10.47
C GLY A 57 -18.15 -9.14 9.78
N TYR A 58 -17.63 -8.02 10.25
CA TYR A 58 -16.32 -7.53 9.83
C TYR A 58 -15.23 -8.13 10.71
N SER A 59 -14.21 -8.77 10.11
CA SER A 59 -13.21 -9.54 10.87
C SER A 59 -11.99 -8.72 11.33
N LEU A 60 -11.81 -7.49 10.84
CA LEU A 60 -10.64 -6.64 11.14
C LEU A 60 -11.00 -5.44 12.02
N THR A 61 -11.92 -5.61 12.97
CA THR A 61 -12.45 -4.52 13.82
C THR A 61 -11.37 -3.81 14.64
N GLU A 62 -10.37 -4.57 15.11
CA GLU A 62 -9.26 -4.07 15.95
C GLU A 62 -8.09 -3.51 15.13
N LEU A 63 -8.07 -3.70 13.81
CA LEU A 63 -6.96 -3.28 12.98
C LEU A 63 -7.00 -1.77 12.76
N GLU A 64 -5.98 -1.05 13.22
CA GLU A 64 -5.87 0.40 13.02
C GLU A 64 -5.15 0.77 11.72
N ALA A 65 -5.25 2.05 11.33
CA ALA A 65 -4.47 2.59 10.23
C ALA A 65 -2.96 2.54 10.54
N PRO A 66 -2.09 2.36 9.52
CA PRO A 66 -0.65 2.42 9.74
C PRO A 66 -0.22 3.79 10.29
N GLN A 67 0.77 3.77 11.19
CA GLN A 67 1.36 4.99 11.74
C GLN A 67 2.06 5.79 10.62
N ASN A 68 2.06 7.12 10.73
CA ASN A 68 2.76 7.99 9.77
C ASN A 68 4.25 7.64 9.67
N SER A 69 4.89 7.28 10.78
CA SER A 69 6.30 6.86 10.80
C SER A 69 6.55 5.58 9.99
N THR A 70 5.58 4.67 9.91
CA THR A 70 5.66 3.51 9.02
C THR A 70 5.61 3.96 7.57
N ILE A 71 4.67 4.82 7.20
CA ILE A 71 4.53 5.35 5.84
C ILE A 71 5.80 6.08 5.38
N GLU A 72 6.36 6.93 6.23
CA GLU A 72 7.61 7.65 5.94
C GLU A 72 8.78 6.70 5.67
N LYS A 73 8.92 5.62 6.46
CA LYS A 73 9.93 4.59 6.23
C LYS A 73 9.74 3.87 4.89
N LEU A 74 8.50 3.57 4.51
CA LEU A 74 8.20 2.92 3.24
C LEU A 74 8.49 3.85 2.05
N LEU A 75 8.16 5.14 2.15
CA LEU A 75 8.50 6.13 1.13
C LEU A 75 10.02 6.25 0.95
N ALA A 76 10.77 6.33 2.05
CA ALA A 76 12.23 6.37 2.01
C ALA A 76 12.84 5.09 1.38
N LEU A 77 12.24 3.92 1.65
CA LEU A 77 12.65 2.66 1.02
C LEU A 77 12.46 2.70 -0.50
N ALA A 78 11.32 3.19 -0.97
CA ALA A 78 11.07 3.31 -2.41
C ALA A 78 12.03 4.29 -3.08
N GLU A 79 12.33 5.41 -2.43
CA GLU A 79 13.30 6.40 -2.90
C GLU A 79 14.70 5.79 -3.04
N SER A 80 15.15 5.01 -2.05
CA SER A 80 16.44 4.29 -2.11
C SER A 80 16.55 3.31 -3.29
N GLN A 81 15.42 2.88 -3.85
CA GLN A 81 15.36 1.97 -5.01
C GLN A 81 15.07 2.72 -6.32
N ASN A 82 15.16 4.04 -6.33
CA ASN A 82 14.85 4.91 -7.47
C ASN A 82 13.42 4.75 -8.01
N VAL A 83 12.46 4.41 -7.15
CA VAL A 83 11.05 4.30 -7.53
C VAL A 83 10.30 5.53 -7.00
N ILE A 84 9.64 6.26 -7.90
CA ILE A 84 8.75 7.36 -7.51
C ILE A 84 7.56 6.76 -6.74
N CYS A 85 7.48 7.09 -5.45
CA CYS A 85 6.41 6.63 -4.58
C CYS A 85 5.73 7.82 -3.89
N THR A 86 4.40 7.82 -3.86
CA THR A 86 3.62 8.86 -3.16
C THR A 86 2.61 8.22 -2.21
N LEU A 87 2.06 9.03 -1.31
CA LEU A 87 0.77 8.73 -0.68
C LEU A 87 -0.38 8.84 -1.70
#